data_AF-A0A497PKG8-F1
#
_entry.id   AF-A0A497PKG8-F1
#
_cell.length_a   1.000
_cell.length_b   1.000
_cell.length_c   1.000
_cell.angle_alpha   90.00
_cell.angle_beta   90.00
_cell.angle_gamma   90.00
#
_symmetry.space_group_name_H-M   'P 1'
#
loop_
_entity.id
_entity.type
_entity.pdbx_description
1 polymer ?
#
loop_
_entity_poly.entity_id
_entity_poly.type
_entity_poly.pdbx_seq_one_letter_code
_entity_poly.pdbx_strand_id
1 'polypeptide(L)' 'HPSQSKESVEMSKEMKRRGFKFIGPTICYAFMQAVGLVNDHLLNCFRHGEITENTRKDNVQKEKDQFKK' A
#
# COMPACT_ATOMS: atom_id res chain seq x y z
N HIS A 1 -7.39 13.97 -2.91
CA HIS A 1 -6.34 12.96 -2.74
C HIS A 1 -5.21 13.46 -1.87
N PRO A 2 -4.84 12.75 -0.80
CA PRO A 2 -3.65 13.07 -0.02
C PRO A 2 -2.39 12.77 -0.85
N SER A 3 -1.27 13.41 -0.50
CA SER A 3 0.03 13.19 -1.13
C SER A 3 1.04 12.49 -0.22
N GLN A 4 0.66 12.21 1.02
CA GLN A 4 1.46 11.55 2.06
C GLN A 4 0.52 10.84 3.06
N SER A 5 1.05 9.87 3.79
CA SER A 5 0.38 9.21 4.91
C SER A 5 1.34 9.03 6.08
N LYS A 6 0.84 8.61 7.25
CA LYS A 6 1.70 8.28 8.39
C LYS A 6 2.70 7.18 8.03
N GLU A 7 2.24 6.16 7.33
CA GLU A 7 3.04 5.03 6.84
C GLU A 7 4.12 5.51 5.85
N SER A 8 3.79 6.46 4.96
CA SER A 8 4.74 7.00 3.99
C SER A 8 5.85 7.82 4.66
N VAL A 9 5.53 8.51 5.76
CA VAL A 9 6.50 9.24 6.60
C VAL A 9 7.45 8.26 7.27
N GLU A 10 6.94 7.19 7.89
CA GLU A 10 7.77 6.19 8.54
C GLU A 10 8.63 5.41 7.55
N MET A 11 8.07 5.05 6.39
CA MET A 11 8.83 4.45 5.29
C MET A 11 9.97 5.36 4.83
N SER A 12 9.71 6.66 4.64
CA SER A 12 10.75 7.63 4.25
C SER A 12 11.88 7.70 5.28
N LYS A 13 11.56 7.71 6.58
CA LYS A 13 12.57 7.72 7.65
C LYS A 13 13.44 6.46 7.62
N GLU A 14 12.81 5.29 7.54
CA GLU A 14 13.52 4.02 7.55
C GLU A 14 14.38 3.83 6.28
N MET A 15 13.86 4.22 5.11
CA MET A 15 14.61 4.18 3.86
C MET A 15 15.81 5.13 3.89
N LYS A 16 15.65 6.35 4.41
CA LYS A 16 16.78 7.28 4.61
C LYS A 16 17.83 6.69 5.56
N ARG A 17 17.40 6.05 6.66
CA ARG A 17 18.30 5.37 7.61
C ARG A 17 19.10 4.24 6.94
N ARG A 18 18.51 3.55 5.96
CA ARG A 18 19.17 2.52 5.14
C ARG A 18 20.06 3.08 4.02
N GLY A 19 20.19 4.40 3.90
CA GLY A 19 21.09 5.05 2.94
C GLY A 19 20.46 5.43 1.60
N PHE A 20 19.15 5.25 1.43
CA PHE A 20 18.46 5.69 0.22
C PHE A 20 18.40 7.23 0.13
N LYS A 21 18.64 7.77 -1.06
CA LYS A 21 18.58 9.21 -1.35
C LYS A 21 17.30 9.54 -2.13
N PHE A 22 16.87 10.79 -2.07
CA PHE A 22 15.65 11.28 -2.73
C PHE A 22 14.40 10.46 -2.39
N ILE A 23 14.27 10.02 -1.13
CA ILE A 23 13.16 9.17 -0.67
C ILE A 23 12.31 9.91 0.38
N GLY A 24 11.64 10.99 -0.04
CA GLY A 24 10.75 11.76 0.82
C GLY A 24 9.37 11.10 1.02
N PRO A 25 8.56 11.54 2.00
CA PRO A 25 7.26 10.92 2.29
C PRO A 25 6.29 10.91 1.11
N THR A 26 6.32 11.92 0.23
CA THR A 26 5.50 11.94 -1.00
C THR A 26 5.95 10.89 -2.02
N ILE A 27 7.27 10.68 -2.16
CA ILE A 27 7.82 9.65 -3.05
C ILE A 27 7.45 8.27 -2.51
N CYS A 28 7.56 8.07 -1.19
CA CYS A 28 7.10 6.84 -0.55
C CYS A 28 5.60 6.61 -0.74
N TYR A 29 4.77 7.65 -0.65
CA TYR A 29 3.32 7.51 -0.87
C TYR A 29 3.00 7.15 -2.32
N ALA A 30 3.62 7.83 -3.29
CA ALA A 30 3.49 7.51 -4.71
C ALA A 30 3.97 6.08 -5.01
N PHE A 31 5.07 5.65 -4.40
CA PHE A 31 5.56 4.28 -4.51
C PHE A 31 4.52 3.28 -3.98
N MET A 32 3.96 3.53 -2.78
CA MET A 32 2.93 2.66 -2.20
C MET A 32 1.68 2.55 -3.10
N GLN A 33 1.26 3.64 -3.74
CA GLN A 33 0.18 3.61 -4.73
C GLN A 33 0.57 2.76 -5.95
N ALA A 34 1.78 2.95 -6.48
CA ALA A 34 2.25 2.27 -7.69
C ALA A 34 2.43 0.76 -7.52
N VAL A 35 2.90 0.30 -6.34
CA VAL A 35 3.13 -1.13 -6.07
C VAL A 35 1.93 -1.83 -5.40
N GLY A 36 0.80 -1.14 -5.23
CA GLY A 36 -0.42 -1.73 -4.69
C GLY A 36 -0.45 -1.91 -3.17
N LEU A 37 0.41 -1.19 -2.43
CA LEU A 37 0.31 -1.12 -0.96
C LEU A 37 -0.87 -0.26 -0.50
N VAL A 38 -1.34 0.65 -1.36
CA VAL A 38 -2.54 1.46 -1.13
C VAL A 38 -3.41 1.41 -2.39
N ASN A 39 -4.69 1.06 -2.23
CA ASN A 39 -5.67 1.20 -3.30
C ASN A 39 -6.27 2.61 -3.28
N ASP A 40 -5.61 3.56 -3.95
CA ASP A 40 -6.06 4.95 -4.02
C ASP A 40 -6.73 5.29 -5.36
N HIS A 41 -7.18 4.28 -6.10
CA HIS A 41 -7.98 4.49 -7.29
C HIS A 41 -9.27 5.25 -6.95
N LEU A 42 -9.70 6.14 -7.85
CA LEU A 42 -11.00 6.82 -7.74
C LEU A 42 -12.13 5.79 -7.63
N LEU A 43 -13.19 6.11 -6.89
CA LEU A 43 -14.32 5.20 -6.68
C LEU A 43 -15.03 4.80 -7.99
N ASN A 44 -14.98 5.67 -9.00
CA ASN A 44 -15.55 5.40 -10.32
C ASN A 44 -14.56 4.70 -11.28
N CYS A 45 -13.34 4.40 -10.84
CA CYS A 45 -12.39 3.62 -11.63
C CYS A 45 -12.85 2.17 -11.70
N PHE A 46 -12.88 1.59 -12.90
CA PHE A 46 -13.26 0.19 -13.12
C PHE A 46 -12.43 -0.83 -12.32
N ARG A 47 -11.20 -0.46 -11.92
CA ARG A 47 -10.31 -1.29 -11.09
C ARG A 47 -10.56 -1.15 -9.58
N HIS A 48 -11.20 -0.09 -9.11
CA HIS A 48 -11.35 0.17 -7.67
C HIS A 48 -12.10 -0.97 -6.97
N GLY A 49 -13.24 -1.39 -7.53
CA GLY A 49 -14.02 -2.51 -7.01
C GLY A 49 -13.26 -3.84 -7.13
N GLU A 50 -12.67 -4.11 -8.29
CA GLU A 50 -11.90 -5.34 -8.54
C GLU A 50 -10.76 -5.55 -7.53
N ILE A 51 -9.92 -4.54 -7.33
CA ILE A 51 -8.78 -4.60 -6.40
C ILE A 51 -9.25 -4.78 -4.95
N THR A 52 -10.33 -4.09 -4.59
CA THR A 52 -10.90 -4.18 -3.25
C THR A 52 -11.42 -5.59 -2.97
N GLU A 53 -12.14 -6.20 -3.92
CA GLU A 53 -12.62 -7.59 -3.76
C GLU A 53 -11.48 -8.61 -3.70
N ASN A 54 -10.46 -8.47 -4.55
CA ASN A 54 -9.31 -9.37 -4.55
C ASN A 54 -8.56 -9.33 -3.21
N THR A 55 -8.33 -8.13 -2.67
CA THR A 55 -7.67 -7.94 -1.37
C THR A 55 -8.45 -8.64 -0.24
N ARG A 56 -9.79 -8.56 -0.25
CA ARG A 56 -10.62 -9.26 0.76
C ARG A 56 -10.48 -10.78 0.66
N LYS A 57 -10.49 -11.33 -0.57
CA LYS A 57 -10.32 -12.77 -0.80
C LYS A 57 -8.96 -13.27 -0.31
N ASP A 58 -7.90 -12.51 -0.59
CA ASP A 58 -6.54 -12.85 -0.15
C ASP A 58 -6.45 -12.91 1.38
N ASN A 59 -7.08 -11.97 2.08
CA ASN A 59 -7.09 -11.95 3.54
C ASN A 59 -7.85 -13.15 4.13
N VAL A 60 -9.04 -13.47 3.57
CA VAL A 60 -9.82 -14.66 3.98
C VAL A 60 -9.03 -15.95 3.73
N GLN A 61 -8.30 -16.03 2.63
CA GLN A 61 -7.46 -17.20 2.32
C GLN A 61 -6.31 -17.34 3.34
N LYS A 62 -5.62 -16.24 3.66
CA LYS A 62 -4.56 -16.22 4.69
C LYS A 62 -5.06 -16.66 6.06
N GLU A 63 -6.24 -16.20 6.47
CA GLU A 63 -6.87 -16.63 7.74
C GLU A 63 -7.14 -18.14 7.75
N LYS A 64 -7.71 -18.68 6.66
CA LYS A 64 -7.93 -20.13 6.53
C LYS A 64 -6.64 -20.93 6.57
N ASP A 65 -5.57 -20.42 5.96
CA ASP A 65 -4.27 -21.09 5.93
C ASP A 65 -3.57 -21.02 7.30
N GLN A 66 -3.81 -19.97 8.08
CA GLN A 66 -3.31 -19.85 9.45
C GLN A 66 -3.95 -20.88 10.39
N PHE A 67 -5.25 -21.15 10.26
CA PHE A 67 -5.99 -22.13 11.06
C PHE A 67 -5.72 -23.60 10.67
N LYS A 68 -5.06 -23.84 9.53
CA LYS A 68 -4.65 -25.18 9.07
C LYS A 68 -3.23 -25.59 9.51
N LYS A 69 -2.50 -24.69 10.17
CA LYS A 69 -1.23 -25.00 10.87
C LYS A 69 -1.51 -25.34 12.33
#